data_AF-A0A5A7WSI3-F1
#
_entry.id   AF-A0A5A7WSI3-F1
#
_cell.length_a   1.000
_cell.length_b   1.000
_cell.length_c   1.000
_cell.angle_alpha   90.00
_cell.angle_beta   90.00
_cell.angle_gamma   90.00
#
_symmetry.space_group_name_H-M   'P 1'
#
loop_
_entity.id
_entity.type
_entity.pdbx_description
1 polymer ?
#
loop_
_entity_poly.entity_id
_entity_poly.type
_entity_poly.pdbx_seq_one_letter_code
_entity_poly.pdbx_strand_id
1 'polypeptide(L)'
;MEIVDDAARPRLARYVRLKFDAARGQYTLLSPEAILVLNDTGVAIVELCDSRRTISDIQSELRSRYDHVADGDVQRFVTALVGKHGMEIDHG
;
A
#
# COMPACT_ATOMS: atom_id res chain seq x y z
N MET A 1 -1.91 17.89 -5.43
CA MET A 1 -1.54 16.50 -5.08
C MET A 1 -2.65 16.02 -4.18
N GLU A 2 -3.61 15.29 -4.74
CA GLU A 2 -4.76 14.77 -3.99
C GLU A 2 -4.26 13.76 -2.97
N ILE A 3 -4.56 14.03 -1.69
CA ILE A 3 -4.30 13.09 -0.60
C ILE A 3 -5.53 12.19 -0.53
N VAL A 4 -5.30 10.88 -0.57
CA VAL A 4 -6.38 9.88 -0.48
C VAL A 4 -7.09 10.01 0.87
N ASP A 5 -8.43 10.05 0.86
CA ASP A 5 -9.24 10.15 2.07
C ASP A 5 -8.99 9.00 3.05
N ASP A 6 -9.08 9.29 4.34
CA ASP A 6 -8.97 8.28 5.40
C ASP A 6 -10.05 7.19 5.34
N ALA A 7 -11.23 7.54 4.80
CA ALA A 7 -12.35 6.64 4.56
C ALA A 7 -12.21 5.82 3.26
N ALA A 8 -11.23 6.15 2.41
CA ALA A 8 -11.05 5.47 1.14
C ALA A 8 -10.57 4.03 1.34
N ARG A 9 -10.94 3.14 0.42
CA ARG A 9 -10.59 1.72 0.47
C ARG A 9 -9.57 1.40 -0.61
N PRO A 10 -8.27 1.42 -0.28
CA PRO A 10 -7.25 1.06 -1.25
C PRO A 10 -7.33 -0.43 -1.57
N ARG A 11 -7.12 -0.72 -2.84
CA ARG A 11 -7.05 -2.08 -3.37
C ARG A 11 -5.83 -2.21 -4.27
N LEU A 12 -5.17 -3.35 -4.22
CA LEU A 12 -4.12 -3.66 -5.18
C LEU A 12 -4.69 -3.67 -6.60
N ALA A 13 -4.01 -2.99 -7.53
CA ALA A 13 -4.48 -2.93 -8.91
C ALA A 13 -4.53 -4.33 -9.53
N ARG A 14 -5.52 -4.60 -10.38
CA ARG A 14 -5.78 -5.96 -10.92
C ARG A 14 -4.61 -6.63 -11.64
N TYR A 15 -3.69 -5.83 -12.19
CA TYR A 15 -2.51 -6.30 -12.93
C TYR A 15 -1.24 -6.31 -12.09
N VAL A 16 -1.33 -5.87 -10.83
CA VAL A 16 -0.20 -5.76 -9.91
C VAL A 16 -0.19 -6.97 -9.00
N ARG A 17 1.00 -7.53 -8.80
CA ARG A 17 1.19 -8.69 -7.92
C ARG A 17 2.34 -8.46 -6.96
N LEU A 18 2.07 -8.64 -5.67
CA LEU A 18 3.12 -8.71 -4.67
C LEU A 18 3.84 -10.06 -4.80
N LYS A 19 5.17 -10.02 -4.92
CA LYS A 19 6.01 -11.20 -5.01
C LYS A 19 7.20 -11.05 -4.07
N PHE A 20 7.51 -12.10 -3.32
CA PHE A 20 8.74 -12.17 -2.56
C PHE A 20 9.90 -12.61 -3.46
N ASP A 21 10.96 -11.81 -3.49
CA ASP A 21 12.21 -12.14 -4.17
C ASP A 21 13.18 -12.74 -3.17
N ALA A 22 13.29 -14.07 -3.16
CA ALA A 22 14.19 -14.80 -2.27
C ALA A 22 15.68 -14.58 -2.58
N ALA A 23 16.03 -14.16 -3.80
CA ALA A 23 17.42 -13.89 -4.17
C ALA A 23 17.91 -12.57 -3.57
N ARG A 24 17.00 -11.60 -3.38
CA ARG A 24 17.28 -10.30 -2.76
C ARG A 24 16.77 -10.18 -1.32
N GLY A 25 15.97 -11.12 -0.85
CA GLY A 25 15.38 -11.12 0.49
C GLY A 25 14.39 -9.98 0.71
N GLN A 26 13.67 -9.54 -0.33
CA GLN A 26 12.76 -8.39 -0.26
C GLN A 26 11.49 -8.64 -1.05
N TYR A 27 10.46 -7.85 -0.79
CA TYR A 27 9.19 -7.92 -1.49
C TYR A 27 9.14 -6.91 -2.63
N THR A 28 8.50 -7.31 -3.72
CA THR A 28 8.45 -6.54 -4.95
C THR A 28 7.06 -6.59 -5.54
N LEU A 29 6.50 -5.43 -5.86
CA LEU A 29 5.31 -5.31 -6.69
C LEU A 29 5.71 -5.40 -8.15
N LEU A 30 5.14 -6.39 -8.83
CA LEU A 30 5.23 -6.55 -10.27
C LEU A 30 4.04 -5.84 -10.89
N SER A 31 4.28 -4.71 -11.56
CA SER A 31 3.29 -4.05 -12.41
C SER A 31 3.69 -4.21 -13.88
N PRO A 32 2.74 -4.06 -14.83
CA PRO A 32 3.05 -4.14 -16.25
C PRO A 32 3.98 -3.01 -16.73
N GLU A 33 4.00 -1.87 -16.04
CA GLU A 33 4.84 -0.72 -16.38
C GLU A 33 6.20 -0.75 -15.66
N ALA A 34 6.27 -1.27 -14.44
CA ALA A 34 7.48 -1.23 -13.63
C ALA A 34 7.53 -2.30 -12.51
N ILE A 35 8.73 -2.53 -12.01
CA ILE A 35 8.96 -3.35 -10.82
C ILE A 35 9.25 -2.39 -9.66
N LEU A 36 8.44 -2.44 -8.60
CA LEU A 36 8.57 -1.59 -7.42
C LEU A 36 9.00 -2.44 -6.23
N VAL A 37 10.16 -2.14 -5.66
CA VAL A 37 10.63 -2.78 -4.43
C VAL A 37 9.95 -2.14 -3.23
N LEU A 38 9.39 -2.96 -2.35
CA LEU A 38 8.78 -2.54 -1.10
C LEU A 38 9.68 -2.85 0.09
N ASN A 39 9.67 -1.94 1.07
CA ASN A 39 10.17 -2.20 2.42
C ASN A 39 9.11 -2.97 3.24
N ASP A 40 9.48 -3.46 4.42
CA ASP A 40 8.59 -4.21 5.30
C ASP A 40 7.27 -3.48 5.59
N THR A 41 7.33 -2.18 5.87
CA THR A 41 6.13 -1.35 6.11
C THR A 41 5.24 -1.27 4.88
N GLY A 42 5.82 -1.07 3.69
CA GLY A 42 5.09 -1.03 2.42
C GLY A 42 4.41 -2.36 2.09
N VAL A 43 5.07 -3.48 2.42
CA VAL A 43 4.49 -4.82 2.32
C VAL A 43 3.28 -4.94 3.23
N ALA A 44 3.44 -4.59 4.50
CA ALA A 44 2.34 -4.64 5.47
C ALA A 44 1.15 -3.75 5.03
N ILE A 45 1.41 -2.55 4.49
CA ILE A 45 0.36 -1.70 3.92
C ILE A 45 -0.37 -2.44 2.80
N VAL A 46 0.38 -2.96 1.81
CA VAL A 46 -0.20 -3.68 0.66
C VAL A 46 -0.98 -4.92 1.09
N GLU A 47 -0.47 -5.69 2.05
CA GLU A 47 -1.13 -6.87 2.61
C GLU A 47 -2.41 -6.52 3.37
N LEU A 48 -2.52 -5.31 3.93
CA LEU A 48 -3.73 -4.84 4.59
C LEU A 48 -4.75 -4.23 3.60
N CYS A 49 -4.33 -3.85 2.39
CA CYS A 49 -5.15 -3.29 1.31
C CYS A 49 -6.01 -4.35 0.60
N ASP A 50 -6.97 -4.93 1.31
CA ASP A 50 -7.89 -5.97 0.82
C ASP A 50 -9.21 -5.41 0.23
N SER A 51 -9.29 -4.12 -0.11
CA SER A 51 -10.55 -3.41 -0.51
C SER A 51 -11.66 -3.35 0.57
N ARG A 52 -11.43 -3.92 1.76
CA ARG A 52 -12.38 -3.91 2.89
C ARG A 52 -12.02 -2.89 3.97
N ARG A 53 -10.72 -2.72 4.21
CA ARG A 53 -10.19 -1.80 5.22
C ARG A 53 -10.06 -0.41 4.64
N THR A 54 -10.34 0.59 5.46
CA THR A 54 -10.10 2.00 5.11
C THR A 54 -8.67 2.38 5.46
N ILE A 55 -8.18 3.50 4.92
CA ILE A 55 -6.84 3.99 5.25
C ILE A 55 -6.66 4.19 6.76
N SER A 56 -7.68 4.68 7.46
CA SER A 56 -7.65 4.86 8.92
C SER A 56 -7.46 3.53 9.68
N ASP A 57 -8.15 2.47 9.25
CA ASP A 57 -8.02 1.13 9.84
C ASP A 57 -6.62 0.53 9.61
N ILE A 58 -6.13 0.64 8.37
CA ILE A 58 -4.77 0.21 7.99
C ILE A 58 -3.72 0.95 8.82
N GLN A 59 -3.89 2.27 9.01
CA GLN A 59 -2.99 3.08 9.82
C GLN A 59 -2.99 2.66 11.28
N SER A 60 -4.16 2.36 11.85
CA SER A 60 -4.27 1.86 13.23
C SER A 60 -3.57 0.52 13.41
N GLU A 61 -3.78 -0.42 12.47
CA GLU A 61 -3.12 -1.72 12.46
C GLU A 61 -1.60 -1.60 12.31
N LEU A 62 -1.14 -0.70 11.44
CA LEU A 62 0.30 -0.44 11.24
C LEU A 62 0.93 0.19 12.47
N ARG A 63 0.25 1.11 13.15
CA ARG A 63 0.73 1.67 14.43
C ARG A 63 0.85 0.61 15.54
N SER A 64 0.03 -0.43 15.47
CA SER A 64 0.13 -1.57 16.40
C SER A 64 1.34 -2.47 16.08
N ARG A 65 1.68 -2.62 14.79
CA ARG A 65 2.78 -3.48 14.33
C ARG A 65 4.15 -2.78 14.31
N TYR A 66 4.17 -1.47 14.10
CA TYR A 66 5.37 -0.66 13.96
C TYR A 66 5.33 0.51 14.95
N ASP A 67 6.39 0.64 15.74
CA ASP A 67 6.53 1.63 16.83
C ASP A 67 6.48 3.10 16.35
N HIS A 68 6.72 3.33 15.05
CA HIS A 68 6.76 4.67 14.45
C HIS A 68 6.09 4.69 13.08
N VAL A 69 4.78 4.98 13.07
CA VAL A 69 4.04 5.31 11.84
C VAL A 69 3.44 6.71 12.02
N ALA A 70 3.99 7.64 11.26
CA ALA A 70 3.55 9.03 11.26
C ALA A 70 2.09 9.15 10.78
N ASP A 71 1.43 10.21 11.23
CA ASP A 71 0.09 10.50 10.74
C ASP A 71 0.13 10.83 9.23
N GLY A 72 -0.71 10.16 8.44
CA GLY A 72 -0.73 10.31 6.98
C GLY A 72 0.38 9.57 6.21
N ASP A 73 1.25 8.79 6.85
CA ASP A 73 2.28 8.02 6.15
C ASP A 73 1.65 7.00 5.18
N VAL A 74 0.60 6.30 5.63
CA VAL A 74 -0.20 5.39 4.81
C VAL A 74 -0.85 6.13 3.65
N GLN A 75 -1.48 7.29 3.90
CA GLN A 75 -2.10 8.09 2.84
C GLN A 75 -1.07 8.48 1.79
N ARG A 76 0.11 8.94 2.20
CA ARG A 76 1.18 9.35 1.29
C ARG A 76 1.71 8.17 0.48
N PHE A 77 1.88 7.01 1.11
CA PHE A 77 2.34 5.79 0.46
C PHE A 77 1.32 5.29 -0.57
N VAL A 78 0.05 5.22 -0.21
CA VAL A 78 -1.04 4.83 -1.10
C VAL A 78 -1.17 5.83 -2.25
N THR A 79 -1.15 7.14 -1.98
CA THR A 79 -1.17 8.19 -3.00
C THR A 79 -0.04 8.00 -4.03
N ALA A 80 1.17 7.69 -3.55
CA ALA A 80 2.32 7.43 -4.42
C ALA A 80 2.15 6.18 -5.28
N LEU A 81 1.53 5.12 -4.74
CA LEU A 81 1.24 3.90 -5.50
C LEU A 81 0.11 4.10 -6.51
N VAL A 82 -0.93 4.87 -6.19
CA VAL A 82 -2.01 5.23 -7.12
C VAL A 82 -1.44 5.99 -8.32
N GLY A 83 -0.56 6.98 -8.08
CA GLY A 83 0.12 7.71 -9.14
C GLY A 83 1.06 6.86 -10.02
N LYS A 84 1.45 5.68 -9.56
CA LYS A 84 2.27 4.69 -10.29
C LYS A 84 1.44 3.53 -10.86
N HIS A 85 0.11 3.64 -10.86
CA HIS A 85 -0.82 2.57 -11.26
C HIS A 85 -0.66 1.25 -10.46
N GLY A 86 -0.07 1.35 -9.26
CA GLY A 86 0.16 0.24 -8.33
C GLY A 86 -1.07 -0.15 -7.50
N MET A 87 -1.91 0.84 -7.20
CA MET A 87 -3.14 0.70 -6.40
C MET A 87 -4.31 1.43 -7.05
N GLU A 88 -5.51 0.92 -6.82
CA GLU A 88 -6.79 1.51 -7.18
C GLU A 88 -7.50 1.94 -5.88
N ILE A 89 -8.15 3.12 -5.88
CA ILE A 89 -8.95 3.57 -4.74
C ILE A 89 -10.42 3.35 -5.05
N ASP A 90 -11.09 2.61 -4.17
CA ASP A 90 -12.54 2.50 -4.19
C ASP A 90 -13.13 3.55 -3.23
N HIS A 91 -13.94 4.47 -3.78
CA HIS A 91 -14.61 5.52 -3.02
C HIS A 91 -16.00 5.10 -2.50
N GLY A 92 -16.46 3.88 -2.81
CA GLY A 92 -17.80 3.39 -2.44
C GLY A 92 -18.91 3.96 -3.32
#